data_AF-A0A1G4YII8-F1
#
_entry.id   AF-A0A1G4YII8-F1
#
_cell.length_a   1.000
_cell.length_b   1.000
_cell.length_c   1.000
_cell.angle_alpha   90.00
_cell.angle_beta   90.00
_cell.angle_gamma   90.00
#
_symmetry.space_group_name_H-M   'P 1'
#
loop_
_entity.id
_entity.type
_entity.pdbx_description
1 polymer ?
#
loop_
_entity_poly.entity_id
_entity_poly.type
_entity_poly.pdbx_seq_one_letter_code
_entity_poly.pdbx_strand_id
1 'polypeptide(L)'
;MALENKFVDDLAKVAADLIGTYGLLWQPSTSSAEAAMQRWLDFRFRYVEPRPRTVIYSDKFPKSLPASVEAELLAFETSAKAGDDLNPRQGRGLTEHHDASGTKASRRTDALWADWGLLHFHLCSLPSLKGGYHTQRSGDMAICVANDEHLAIIDVVPHPKDEGWANPDFIETLHRSWPDAMDPFRIRGLTQYPALTQDQIHALRSNSTNYSVTLGGESFINPGWGFMGTKTSMKAYMAMMHAMKAARELAQFASNPEGPIANCLAAEKITEPALCLVVVEGKLCIHDGTSKILFPLMDEDSNQGNALGTIKNTVLPDWAAKRL
;
A
#
# COMPACT_ATOMS: atom_id res chain seq x y z
N MET A 1 7.72 23.59 16.00
CA MET A 1 8.73 22.52 16.12
C MET A 1 8.38 21.46 17.16
N ALA A 2 8.26 21.75 18.47
CA ALA A 2 7.98 20.69 19.46
C ALA A 2 6.64 19.95 19.22
N LEU A 3 5.54 20.70 19.00
CA LEU A 3 4.23 20.10 18.71
C LEU A 3 4.17 19.39 17.35
N GLU A 4 4.85 19.94 16.34
CA GLU A 4 4.95 19.33 15.01
C GLU A 4 5.61 17.94 15.07
N ASN A 5 6.73 17.82 15.79
CA ASN A 5 7.39 16.53 16.01
C ASN A 5 6.49 15.59 16.80
N LYS A 6 5.79 16.11 17.82
CA LYS A 6 4.83 15.32 18.60
C LYS A 6 3.72 14.73 17.73
N PHE A 7 3.13 15.50 16.82
CA PHE A 7 2.08 14.99 15.92
C PHE A 7 2.60 13.94 14.94
N VAL A 8 3.85 14.09 14.46
CA VAL A 8 4.50 13.04 13.65
C VAL A 8 4.69 11.75 14.46
N ASP A 9 5.16 11.86 15.70
CA ASP A 9 5.33 10.71 16.59
C ASP A 9 3.99 10.04 16.93
N ASP A 10 2.95 10.83 17.19
CA ASP A 10 1.61 10.32 17.47
C ASP A 10 1.02 9.61 16.24
N LEU A 11 1.24 10.13 15.02
CA LEU A 11 0.83 9.44 13.79
C LEU A 11 1.58 8.12 13.58
N ALA A 12 2.87 8.07 13.92
CA ALA A 12 3.64 6.83 13.87
C ALA A 12 3.14 5.78 14.89
N LYS A 13 2.62 6.21 16.05
CA LYS A 13 1.96 5.31 17.00
C LYS A 13 0.68 4.74 16.40
N VAL A 14 -0.13 5.55 15.72
CA VAL A 14 -1.32 5.06 15.00
C VAL A 14 -0.94 3.98 13.98
N ALA A 15 0.15 4.19 13.21
CA ALA A 15 0.66 3.14 12.31
C ALA A 15 1.10 1.88 13.04
N ALA A 16 1.74 2.00 14.21
CA ALA A 16 2.13 0.86 15.05
C ALA A 16 0.92 0.10 15.61
N ASP A 17 -0.13 0.81 16.02
CA ASP A 17 -1.39 0.20 16.47
C ASP A 17 -2.05 -0.57 15.33
N LEU A 18 -2.10 0.02 14.13
CA LEU A 18 -2.62 -0.65 12.92
C LEU A 18 -1.81 -1.91 12.55
N ILE A 19 -0.47 -1.85 12.66
CA ILE A 19 0.40 -3.02 12.50
C ILE A 19 -0.01 -4.14 13.46
N GLY A 20 -0.24 -3.83 14.74
CA GLY A 20 -0.69 -4.78 15.74
C GLY A 20 -2.08 -5.35 15.42
N THR A 21 -3.04 -4.48 15.11
CA THR A 21 -4.43 -4.84 14.78
C THR A 21 -4.53 -5.76 13.56
N TYR A 22 -3.68 -5.56 12.56
CA TYR A 22 -3.64 -6.39 11.35
C TYR A 22 -2.68 -7.58 11.46
N GLY A 23 -2.09 -7.82 12.63
CA GLY A 23 -1.22 -8.96 12.89
C GLY A 23 0.03 -8.98 12.00
N LEU A 24 0.53 -7.80 11.63
CA LEU A 24 1.71 -7.67 10.79
C LEU A 24 2.95 -8.01 11.61
N LEU A 25 3.83 -8.85 11.06
CA LEU A 25 5.13 -9.10 11.67
C LEU A 25 5.91 -7.79 11.71
N TRP A 26 6.36 -7.45 12.90
CA TRP A 26 7.01 -6.18 13.23
C TRP A 26 7.83 -6.33 14.51
N GLN A 27 8.97 -5.65 14.61
CA GLN A 27 9.80 -5.62 15.82
C GLN A 27 9.83 -4.21 16.42
N PRO A 28 8.93 -3.88 17.37
CA PRO A 28 8.80 -2.52 17.91
C PRO A 28 10.04 -2.02 18.64
N SER A 29 10.73 -2.91 19.38
CA SER A 29 11.80 -2.53 20.32
C SER A 29 13.06 -1.95 19.67
N THR A 30 13.17 -2.01 18.34
CA THR A 30 14.34 -1.53 17.58
C THR A 30 13.96 -0.59 16.43
N SER A 31 12.69 -0.23 16.31
CA SER A 31 12.17 0.42 15.11
C SER A 31 11.85 1.90 15.33
N SER A 32 12.25 2.74 14.39
CA SER A 32 11.95 4.18 14.38
C SER A 32 10.49 4.46 14.01
N ALA A 33 10.02 5.68 14.29
CA ALA A 33 8.72 6.17 13.83
C ALA A 33 8.53 6.01 12.31
N GLU A 34 9.59 6.30 11.53
CA GLU A 34 9.61 6.12 10.08
C GLU A 34 9.41 4.66 9.67
N ALA A 35 10.04 3.74 10.40
CA ALA A 35 9.97 2.34 10.07
C ALA A 35 8.53 1.82 10.26
N ALA A 36 7.83 2.23 11.34
CA ALA A 36 6.45 1.83 11.60
C ALA A 36 5.52 2.32 10.47
N MET A 37 5.68 3.59 10.08
CA MET A 37 4.95 4.17 8.96
C MET A 37 5.23 3.42 7.65
N GLN A 38 6.49 3.10 7.34
CA GLN A 38 6.84 2.37 6.12
C GLN A 38 6.24 0.97 6.09
N ARG A 39 6.32 0.20 7.19
CA ARG A 39 5.72 -1.14 7.25
C ARG A 39 4.23 -1.11 7.03
N TRP A 40 3.55 -0.18 7.70
CA TRP A 40 2.10 0.00 7.55
C TRP A 40 1.73 0.39 6.12
N LEU A 41 2.41 1.39 5.54
CA LEU A 41 2.09 1.89 4.21
C LEU A 41 2.41 0.89 3.10
N ASP A 42 3.51 0.13 3.22
CA ASP A 42 3.82 -0.97 2.32
C ASP A 42 2.72 -2.05 2.31
N PHE A 43 2.20 -2.41 3.50
CA PHE A 43 1.04 -3.30 3.61
C PHE A 43 -0.22 -2.64 3.00
N ARG A 44 -0.55 -1.41 3.40
CA ARG A 44 -1.77 -0.69 2.98
C ARG A 44 -1.87 -0.52 1.47
N PHE A 45 -0.75 -0.36 0.75
CA PHE A 45 -0.78 -0.23 -0.70
C PHE A 45 -0.81 -1.57 -1.45
N ARG A 46 -0.53 -2.69 -0.77
CA ARG A 46 -0.69 -4.06 -1.31
C ARG A 46 -2.00 -4.71 -0.89
N TYR A 47 -2.58 -4.26 0.22
CA TYR A 47 -3.85 -4.73 0.74
C TYR A 47 -4.98 -4.31 -0.21
N VAL A 48 -5.74 -5.29 -0.70
CA VAL A 48 -6.91 -5.06 -1.54
C VAL A 48 -8.13 -5.00 -0.65
N GLU A 49 -8.67 -3.80 -0.43
CA GLU A 49 -9.84 -3.60 0.44
C GLU A 49 -11.00 -4.54 0.05
N PRO A 50 -11.63 -5.26 1.00
CA PRO A 50 -12.81 -6.08 0.74
C PRO A 50 -13.99 -5.23 0.27
N ARG A 51 -14.18 -5.15 -1.05
CA ARG A 51 -15.28 -4.43 -1.69
C ARG A 51 -15.55 -4.95 -3.10
N PRO A 52 -16.79 -4.89 -3.59
CA PRO A 52 -17.14 -5.36 -4.93
C PRO A 52 -16.30 -4.67 -5.99
N ARG A 53 -15.80 -5.47 -6.94
CA ARG A 53 -15.04 -5.01 -8.11
C ARG A 53 -15.52 -5.67 -9.39
N THR A 54 -15.44 -4.92 -10.48
CA THR A 54 -15.57 -5.47 -11.83
C THR A 54 -14.28 -6.22 -12.15
N VAL A 55 -14.40 -7.51 -12.49
CA VAL A 55 -13.26 -8.28 -12.98
C VAL A 55 -13.13 -8.06 -14.48
N ILE A 56 -11.94 -7.64 -14.91
CA ILE A 56 -11.58 -7.46 -16.32
C ILE A 56 -10.35 -8.30 -16.65
N TYR A 57 -10.25 -8.72 -17.90
CA TYR A 57 -9.19 -9.59 -18.37
C TYR A 57 -8.28 -8.87 -19.36
N SER A 58 -7.00 -9.20 -19.31
CA SER A 58 -6.06 -8.80 -20.35
C SER A 58 -6.38 -9.49 -21.68
N ASP A 59 -5.72 -9.04 -22.74
CA ASP A 59 -5.82 -9.63 -24.06
C ASP A 59 -5.16 -11.01 -24.20
N LYS A 60 -4.60 -11.56 -23.11
CA LYS A 60 -4.18 -12.98 -23.06
C LYS A 60 -5.34 -13.96 -22.95
N PHE A 61 -6.54 -13.47 -22.66
CA PHE A 61 -7.73 -14.29 -22.47
C PHE A 61 -8.65 -14.22 -23.70
N PRO A 62 -9.36 -15.31 -24.03
CA PRO A 62 -9.43 -16.58 -23.30
C PRO A 62 -8.13 -17.41 -23.42
N LYS A 63 -7.74 -18.07 -22.33
CA LYS A 63 -6.55 -18.93 -22.23
C LYS A 63 -6.98 -20.33 -21.80
N SER A 64 -6.39 -21.37 -22.38
CA SER A 64 -6.59 -22.75 -21.93
C SER A 64 -5.91 -22.96 -20.58
N LEU A 65 -6.69 -23.32 -19.56
CA LEU A 65 -6.21 -23.62 -18.21
C LEU A 65 -6.59 -25.06 -17.83
N PRO A 66 -5.83 -25.73 -16.94
CA PRO A 66 -6.29 -26.97 -16.33
C PRO A 66 -7.63 -26.74 -15.62
N ALA A 67 -8.56 -27.69 -15.71
CA ALA A 67 -9.92 -27.55 -15.15
C ALA A 67 -9.94 -27.16 -13.66
N SER A 68 -8.97 -27.66 -12.87
CA SER A 68 -8.82 -27.29 -11.46
C SER A 68 -8.44 -25.82 -11.27
N VAL A 69 -7.59 -25.28 -12.15
CA VAL A 69 -7.15 -23.88 -12.12
C VAL A 69 -8.27 -22.96 -12.59
N GLU A 70 -9.00 -23.36 -13.62
CA GLU A 70 -10.18 -22.63 -14.12
C GLU A 70 -11.27 -22.52 -13.05
N ALA A 71 -11.55 -23.60 -12.31
CA ALA A 71 -12.50 -23.58 -11.20
C ALA A 71 -12.06 -22.63 -10.07
N GLU A 72 -10.77 -22.62 -9.72
CA GLU A 72 -10.22 -21.73 -8.68
C GLU A 72 -10.15 -20.26 -9.12
N LEU A 73 -9.93 -20.01 -10.42
CA LEU A 73 -10.03 -18.68 -11.02
C LEU A 73 -11.46 -18.17 -10.95
N LEU A 74 -12.45 -18.99 -11.33
CA LEU A 74 -13.87 -18.63 -11.23
C LEU A 74 -14.29 -18.32 -9.79
N ALA A 75 -13.81 -19.11 -8.82
CA ALA A 75 -14.05 -18.86 -7.41
C ALA A 75 -13.41 -17.53 -6.96
N PHE A 76 -12.18 -17.25 -7.40
CA PHE A 76 -11.50 -15.98 -7.13
C PHE A 76 -12.29 -14.78 -7.66
N GLU A 77 -12.74 -14.87 -8.92
CA GLU A 77 -13.57 -13.83 -9.54
C GLU A 77 -14.89 -13.60 -8.79
N THR A 78 -15.53 -14.69 -8.38
CA THR A 78 -16.81 -14.64 -7.66
C THR A 78 -16.64 -13.88 -6.35
N SER A 79 -15.59 -14.19 -5.60
CA SER A 79 -15.23 -13.45 -4.39
C SER A 79 -14.90 -11.98 -4.66
N ALA A 80 -14.18 -11.68 -5.75
CA ALA A 80 -13.87 -10.29 -6.12
C ALA A 80 -15.12 -9.48 -6.46
N LYS A 81 -16.07 -10.09 -7.19
CA LYS A 81 -17.36 -9.47 -7.55
C LYS A 81 -18.28 -9.29 -6.32
N ALA A 82 -18.24 -10.23 -5.38
CA ALA A 82 -18.99 -10.14 -4.13
C ALA A 82 -18.40 -9.13 -3.13
N GLY A 83 -17.11 -8.81 -3.27
CA GLY A 83 -16.39 -7.94 -2.34
C GLY A 83 -15.84 -8.65 -1.12
N ASP A 84 -15.61 -9.96 -1.22
CA ASP A 84 -14.95 -10.74 -0.18
C ASP A 84 -13.49 -10.31 0.01
N ASP A 85 -12.89 -10.73 1.12
CA ASP A 85 -11.47 -10.52 1.38
C ASP A 85 -10.61 -11.44 0.49
N LEU A 86 -9.93 -10.84 -0.50
CA LEU A 86 -9.03 -11.54 -1.43
C LEU A 86 -7.62 -11.73 -0.88
N ASN A 87 -7.24 -10.98 0.15
CA ASN A 87 -5.88 -10.93 0.68
C ASN A 87 -5.36 -12.24 1.29
N PRO A 88 -6.20 -13.16 1.83
CA PRO A 88 -5.78 -14.52 2.17
C PRO A 88 -5.02 -15.26 1.06
N ARG A 89 -5.29 -14.91 -0.21
CA ARG A 89 -4.66 -15.53 -1.38
C ARG A 89 -3.34 -14.87 -1.78
N GLN A 90 -2.96 -13.71 -1.24
CA GLN A 90 -1.62 -13.11 -1.49
C GLN A 90 -0.50 -13.85 -0.74
N GLY A 91 -0.86 -14.74 0.17
CA GLY A 91 0.07 -15.50 0.99
C GLY A 91 0.77 -14.66 2.05
N ARG A 92 1.66 -15.32 2.79
CA ARG A 92 2.35 -14.77 3.97
C ARG A 92 3.22 -13.54 3.68
N GLY A 93 3.54 -13.28 2.40
CA GLY A 93 4.27 -12.08 1.97
C GLY A 93 3.57 -10.77 2.34
N LEU A 94 2.26 -10.79 2.53
CA LEU A 94 1.50 -9.61 2.93
C LEU A 94 1.69 -9.27 4.43
N THR A 95 1.62 -10.27 5.30
CA THR A 95 1.59 -10.07 6.77
C THR A 95 2.90 -10.45 7.49
N GLU A 96 3.58 -11.52 7.07
CA GLU A 96 4.76 -12.08 7.76
C GLU A 96 6.10 -11.72 7.09
N HIS A 97 6.09 -11.22 5.84
CA HIS A 97 7.29 -10.76 5.14
C HIS A 97 7.13 -9.31 4.68
N HIS A 98 8.16 -8.79 4.00
CA HIS A 98 8.16 -7.42 3.48
C HIS A 98 8.06 -6.40 4.61
N ASP A 99 8.87 -6.64 5.65
CA ASP A 99 9.04 -5.72 6.76
C ASP A 99 10.14 -4.72 6.40
N ALA A 100 9.73 -3.47 6.15
CA ALA A 100 10.62 -2.36 5.83
C ALA A 100 11.69 -2.13 6.91
N SER A 101 11.41 -2.47 8.18
CA SER A 101 12.37 -2.38 9.29
C SER A 101 13.34 -3.57 9.38
N GLY A 102 13.07 -4.64 8.63
CA GLY A 102 13.81 -5.89 8.70
C GLY A 102 15.29 -5.73 8.34
N THR A 103 16.12 -6.56 8.97
CA THR A 103 17.58 -6.62 8.72
C THR A 103 17.93 -7.20 7.35
N LYS A 104 17.05 -8.04 6.79
CA LYS A 104 17.24 -8.63 5.45
C LYS A 104 16.67 -7.71 4.38
N ALA A 105 17.54 -6.93 3.75
CA ALA A 105 17.15 -5.94 2.75
C ALA A 105 16.33 -6.51 1.58
N SER A 106 16.61 -7.75 1.14
CA SER A 106 15.85 -8.44 0.09
C SER A 106 14.40 -8.81 0.47
N ARG A 107 14.01 -8.61 1.74
CA ARG A 107 12.67 -8.91 2.26
C ARG A 107 11.98 -7.67 2.82
N ARG A 108 12.34 -6.48 2.35
CA ARG A 108 11.77 -5.21 2.84
C ARG A 108 10.53 -4.74 2.08
N THR A 109 10.32 -5.21 0.85
CA THR A 109 9.13 -4.95 0.03
C THR A 109 8.90 -6.13 -0.91
N ASP A 110 7.68 -6.25 -1.43
CA ASP A 110 7.41 -7.08 -2.60
C ASP A 110 7.99 -6.41 -3.85
N ALA A 111 8.87 -7.10 -4.57
CA ALA A 111 9.57 -6.52 -5.72
C ALA A 111 8.70 -6.41 -6.97
N LEU A 112 7.75 -7.33 -7.17
CA LEU A 112 6.85 -7.29 -8.32
C LEU A 112 5.90 -6.10 -8.19
N TRP A 113 5.36 -5.90 -6.98
CA TRP A 113 4.51 -4.75 -6.67
C TRP A 113 5.28 -3.43 -6.64
N ALA A 114 6.44 -3.36 -5.98
CA ALA A 114 7.19 -2.10 -5.90
C ALA A 114 7.70 -1.65 -7.27
N ASP A 115 8.06 -2.59 -8.16
CA ASP A 115 8.53 -2.23 -9.50
C ASP A 115 7.37 -1.89 -10.44
N TRP A 116 6.39 -2.79 -10.58
CA TRP A 116 5.36 -2.72 -11.63
C TRP A 116 3.94 -2.49 -11.11
N GLY A 117 3.74 -2.42 -9.80
CA GLY A 117 2.40 -2.28 -9.22
C GLY A 117 1.54 -3.54 -9.34
N LEU A 118 2.13 -4.68 -9.73
CA LEU A 118 1.41 -5.93 -9.92
C LEU A 118 1.32 -6.71 -8.60
N LEU A 119 0.14 -7.26 -8.34
CA LEU A 119 -0.16 -8.15 -7.24
C LEU A 119 -0.19 -9.60 -7.75
N HIS A 120 -0.03 -10.56 -6.84
CA HIS A 120 -0.17 -11.97 -7.14
C HIS A 120 -1.08 -12.66 -6.13
N PHE A 121 -2.00 -13.49 -6.61
CA PHE A 121 -2.95 -14.24 -5.78
C PHE A 121 -2.87 -15.72 -6.12
N HIS A 122 -2.61 -16.56 -5.12
CA HIS A 122 -2.71 -18.00 -5.23
C HIS A 122 -4.14 -18.42 -5.58
N LEU A 123 -4.29 -19.22 -6.63
CA LEU A 123 -5.55 -19.83 -7.02
C LEU A 123 -5.80 -21.09 -6.18
N CYS A 124 -6.13 -20.86 -4.91
CA CYS A 124 -6.56 -21.90 -3.97
C CYS A 124 -7.54 -21.33 -2.96
N SER A 125 -8.70 -21.98 -2.82
CA SER A 125 -9.73 -21.65 -1.85
C SER A 125 -9.55 -22.37 -0.50
N LEU A 126 -8.70 -23.40 -0.44
CA LEU A 126 -8.53 -24.21 0.78
C LEU A 126 -7.81 -23.42 1.88
N PRO A 127 -8.32 -23.45 3.13
CA PRO A 127 -7.62 -22.86 4.27
C PRO A 127 -6.24 -23.48 4.49
N SER A 128 -5.27 -22.67 4.92
CA SER A 128 -3.94 -23.15 5.33
C SER A 128 -4.05 -24.29 6.34
N LEU A 129 -3.32 -25.39 6.11
CA LEU A 129 -3.24 -26.53 7.03
C LEU A 129 -2.66 -26.17 8.40
N LYS A 130 -1.93 -25.05 8.49
CA LYS A 130 -1.39 -24.53 9.75
C LYS A 130 -2.40 -23.63 10.49
N GLY A 131 -3.64 -23.54 10.00
CA GLY A 131 -4.60 -22.53 10.40
C GLY A 131 -4.17 -21.12 9.95
N GLY A 132 -4.97 -20.12 10.31
CA GLY A 132 -4.67 -18.70 10.13
C GLY A 132 -5.38 -18.03 8.96
N TYR A 133 -4.97 -16.80 8.69
CA TYR A 133 -5.60 -15.88 7.72
C TYR A 133 -5.40 -16.29 6.26
N HIS A 134 -4.33 -17.01 5.92
CA HIS A 134 -3.93 -17.30 4.54
C HIS A 134 -4.49 -18.63 4.02
N THR A 135 -4.72 -18.72 2.71
CA THR A 135 -5.06 -19.98 2.03
C THR A 135 -3.82 -20.85 1.82
N GLN A 136 -4.01 -22.10 1.39
CA GLN A 136 -2.91 -22.97 0.97
C GLN A 136 -2.22 -22.40 -0.27
N ARG A 137 -0.91 -22.63 -0.39
CA ARG A 137 -0.18 -22.26 -1.59
C ARG A 137 -0.56 -23.23 -2.72
N SER A 138 -1.10 -22.69 -3.81
CA SER A 138 -1.26 -23.40 -5.07
C SER A 138 0.02 -23.33 -5.92
N GLY A 139 0.11 -24.28 -6.86
CA GLY A 139 1.09 -24.23 -7.94
C GLY A 139 0.85 -23.09 -8.94
N ASP A 140 -0.38 -22.57 -9.05
CA ASP A 140 -0.76 -21.52 -10.00
C ASP A 140 -1.27 -20.26 -9.31
N MET A 141 -1.07 -19.11 -9.93
CA MET A 141 -1.46 -17.80 -9.41
C MET A 141 -2.02 -16.89 -10.50
N ALA A 142 -2.91 -15.99 -10.11
CA ALA A 142 -3.33 -14.87 -10.93
C ALA A 142 -2.42 -13.66 -10.65
N ILE A 143 -1.81 -13.11 -11.71
CA ILE A 143 -1.11 -11.83 -11.67
C ILE A 143 -2.14 -10.74 -11.97
N CYS A 144 -2.27 -9.75 -11.10
CA CYS A 144 -3.36 -8.79 -11.15
C CYS A 144 -2.89 -7.34 -10.93
N VAL A 145 -3.71 -6.40 -11.39
CA VAL A 145 -3.74 -5.02 -10.87
C VAL A 145 -5.10 -4.82 -10.23
N ALA A 146 -5.12 -4.24 -9.03
CA ALA A 146 -6.36 -3.90 -8.35
C ALA A 146 -6.40 -2.39 -8.12
N ASN A 147 -7.53 -1.78 -8.46
CA ASN A 147 -7.88 -0.47 -7.96
C ASN A 147 -9.23 -0.58 -7.24
N ASP A 148 -9.83 0.57 -7.02
CA ASP A 148 -11.11 0.70 -6.36
C ASP A 148 -12.23 -0.01 -7.13
N GLU A 149 -12.34 0.20 -8.44
CA GLU A 149 -13.46 -0.28 -9.23
C GLU A 149 -13.21 -1.63 -9.91
N HIS A 150 -11.95 -1.90 -10.24
CA HIS A 150 -11.55 -2.98 -11.12
C HIS A 150 -10.52 -3.90 -10.47
N LEU A 151 -10.68 -5.20 -10.75
CA LEU A 151 -9.63 -6.20 -10.60
C LEU A 151 -9.25 -6.69 -12.00
N ALA A 152 -8.11 -6.23 -12.49
CA ALA A 152 -7.59 -6.59 -13.81
C ALA A 152 -6.70 -7.83 -13.70
N ILE A 153 -7.10 -8.92 -14.33
CA ILE A 153 -6.34 -10.16 -14.40
C ILE A 153 -5.40 -10.09 -15.61
N ILE A 154 -4.10 -10.02 -15.34
CA ILE A 154 -3.05 -9.87 -16.36
C ILE A 154 -2.73 -11.23 -16.98
N ASP A 155 -2.52 -12.25 -16.15
CA ASP A 155 -2.25 -13.62 -16.59
C ASP A 155 -2.52 -14.59 -15.45
N VAL A 156 -2.67 -15.88 -15.79
CA VAL A 156 -2.62 -17.00 -14.85
C VAL A 156 -1.42 -17.86 -15.19
N VAL A 157 -0.49 -17.97 -14.25
CA VAL A 157 0.79 -18.64 -14.45
C VAL A 157 1.11 -19.61 -13.32
N PRO A 158 1.89 -20.67 -13.59
CA PRO A 158 2.55 -21.42 -12.54
C PRO A 158 3.42 -20.48 -11.70
N HIS A 159 3.58 -20.79 -10.42
CA HIS A 159 4.32 -20.00 -9.46
C HIS A 159 5.73 -19.73 -9.97
N PRO A 160 6.08 -18.46 -10.29
CA PRO A 160 7.40 -18.15 -10.79
C PRO A 160 8.46 -18.48 -9.76
N LYS A 161 9.62 -18.96 -10.22
CA LYS A 161 10.81 -19.16 -9.39
C LYS A 161 11.84 -18.11 -9.77
N ASP A 162 12.55 -17.60 -8.77
CA ASP A 162 13.73 -16.74 -8.95
C ASP A 162 13.51 -15.59 -9.97
N GLU A 163 14.21 -15.61 -11.10
CA GLU A 163 14.10 -14.63 -12.18
C GLU A 163 12.73 -14.60 -12.87
N GLY A 164 11.90 -15.63 -12.77
CA GLY A 164 10.58 -15.68 -13.39
C GLY A 164 9.62 -14.58 -12.90
N TRP A 165 9.87 -14.01 -11.71
CA TRP A 165 9.13 -12.84 -11.22
C TRP A 165 9.45 -11.57 -12.01
N ALA A 166 10.55 -11.56 -12.75
CA ALA A 166 11.02 -10.48 -13.61
C ALA A 166 10.60 -10.66 -15.08
N ASN A 167 9.65 -11.54 -15.39
CA ASN A 167 9.18 -11.77 -16.75
C ASN A 167 8.56 -10.49 -17.35
N PRO A 168 9.18 -9.87 -18.38
CA PRO A 168 8.70 -8.61 -18.97
C PRO A 168 7.31 -8.74 -19.62
N ASP A 169 6.91 -9.96 -20.00
CA ASP A 169 5.61 -10.23 -20.60
C ASP A 169 4.44 -9.79 -19.69
N PHE A 170 4.62 -9.75 -18.37
CA PHE A 170 3.60 -9.20 -17.46
C PHE A 170 3.34 -7.71 -17.69
N ILE A 171 4.39 -6.89 -17.78
CA ILE A 171 4.24 -5.45 -17.97
C ILE A 171 3.90 -5.10 -19.43
N GLU A 172 4.40 -5.88 -20.39
CA GLU A 172 4.00 -5.76 -21.80
C GLU A 172 2.50 -6.04 -22.00
N THR A 173 1.98 -7.06 -21.31
CA THR A 173 0.55 -7.38 -21.35
C THR A 173 -0.30 -6.30 -20.71
N LEU A 174 0.13 -5.74 -19.57
CA LEU A 174 -0.55 -4.61 -18.93
C LEU A 174 -0.64 -3.41 -19.90
N HIS A 175 0.47 -3.05 -20.54
CA HIS A 175 0.54 -1.95 -21.50
C HIS A 175 -0.34 -2.18 -22.74
N ARG A 176 -0.30 -3.38 -23.31
CA ARG A 176 -1.10 -3.71 -24.49
C ARG A 176 -2.60 -3.73 -24.21
N SER A 177 -3.00 -4.19 -23.02
CA SER A 177 -4.40 -4.32 -22.63
C SER A 177 -5.01 -3.00 -22.14
N TRP A 178 -4.22 -2.16 -21.45
CA TRP A 178 -4.69 -0.89 -20.88
C TRP A 178 -3.63 0.22 -21.02
N PRO A 179 -3.37 0.71 -22.24
CA PRO A 179 -2.33 1.72 -22.49
C PRO A 179 -2.58 3.03 -21.72
N ASP A 180 -3.85 3.45 -21.57
CA ASP A 180 -4.21 4.67 -20.84
C ASP A 180 -3.82 4.60 -19.36
N ALA A 181 -3.84 3.40 -18.76
CA ALA A 181 -3.41 3.20 -17.38
C ALA A 181 -1.87 3.32 -17.23
N MET A 182 -1.13 3.15 -18.31
CA MET A 182 0.33 3.24 -18.36
C MET A 182 0.85 4.63 -18.74
N ASP A 183 0.05 5.48 -19.40
CA ASP A 183 0.46 6.81 -19.85
C ASP A 183 1.04 7.72 -18.75
N PRO A 184 0.54 7.71 -17.49
CA PRO A 184 1.14 8.50 -16.41
C PRO A 184 2.61 8.15 -16.12
N PHE A 185 3.06 6.97 -16.50
CA PHE A 185 4.42 6.47 -16.30
C PHE A 185 5.31 6.65 -17.53
N ARG A 186 4.76 7.18 -18.63
CA ARG A 186 5.47 7.38 -19.89
C ARG A 186 6.48 8.50 -19.78
N ILE A 187 7.73 8.20 -20.13
CA ILE A 187 8.81 9.18 -20.26
C ILE A 187 8.79 9.76 -21.67
N ARG A 188 8.49 11.06 -21.77
CA ARG A 188 8.50 11.79 -23.05
C ARG A 188 9.91 12.33 -23.33
N GLY A 189 10.36 12.22 -24.58
CA GLY A 189 11.64 12.78 -25.02
C GLY A 189 12.88 11.93 -24.71
N LEU A 190 12.72 10.70 -24.20
CA LEU A 190 13.82 9.75 -24.05
C LEU A 190 14.04 8.98 -25.35
N THR A 191 15.31 8.85 -25.76
CA THR A 191 15.70 7.98 -26.87
C THR A 191 15.39 6.53 -26.52
N GLN A 192 14.82 5.79 -27.48
CA GLN A 192 14.51 4.37 -27.31
C GLN A 192 15.77 3.57 -26.96
N TYR A 193 15.69 2.78 -25.89
CA TYR A 193 16.69 1.77 -25.55
C TYR A 193 16.16 0.37 -25.88
N PRO A 194 17.04 -0.62 -26.16
CA PRO A 194 16.62 -2.01 -26.31
C PRO A 194 15.80 -2.48 -25.10
N ALA A 195 14.79 -3.32 -25.35
CA ALA A 195 14.04 -3.95 -24.28
C ALA A 195 14.96 -4.79 -23.40
N LEU A 196 14.77 -4.71 -22.07
CA LEU A 196 15.55 -5.47 -21.11
C LEU A 196 15.06 -6.93 -21.08
N THR A 197 16.00 -7.85 -20.93
CA THR A 197 15.68 -9.27 -20.71
C THR A 197 15.21 -9.53 -19.28
N GLN A 198 14.54 -10.67 -19.06
CA GLN A 198 14.12 -11.12 -17.72
C GLN A 198 15.30 -11.11 -16.72
N ASP A 199 16.46 -11.63 -17.11
CA ASP A 199 17.64 -11.69 -16.22
C ASP A 199 18.18 -10.30 -15.89
N GLN A 200 18.16 -9.38 -16.86
CA GLN A 200 18.57 -7.98 -16.63
C GLN A 200 17.61 -7.29 -15.66
N ILE A 201 16.30 -7.47 -15.85
CA ILE A 201 15.27 -6.93 -14.94
C ILE A 201 15.45 -7.53 -13.54
N HIS A 202 15.65 -8.83 -13.44
CA HIS A 202 15.90 -9.51 -12.17
C HIS A 202 17.13 -8.94 -11.47
N ALA A 203 18.24 -8.75 -12.18
CA ALA A 203 19.46 -8.19 -11.64
C ALA A 203 19.28 -6.73 -11.15
N LEU A 204 18.56 -5.90 -11.91
CA LEU A 204 18.26 -4.52 -11.53
C LEU A 204 17.39 -4.47 -10.27
N ARG A 205 16.32 -5.27 -10.20
CA ARG A 205 15.45 -5.40 -9.01
C ARG A 205 16.20 -5.89 -7.79
N SER A 206 17.00 -6.94 -7.94
CA SER A 206 17.81 -7.50 -6.86
C SER A 206 18.79 -6.49 -6.29
N ASN A 207 19.19 -5.47 -7.08
CA ASN A 207 20.02 -4.35 -6.65
C ASN A 207 19.23 -3.07 -6.28
N SER A 208 17.89 -3.08 -6.43
CA SER A 208 17.01 -1.93 -6.17
C SER A 208 17.33 -0.71 -7.05
N THR A 209 17.73 -1.00 -8.29
CA THR A 209 17.98 0.01 -9.31
C THR A 209 16.69 0.27 -10.07
N ASN A 210 16.26 1.54 -10.13
CA ASN A 210 15.15 1.96 -10.98
C ASN A 210 15.62 2.10 -12.43
N TYR A 211 14.74 1.78 -13.37
CA TYR A 211 15.06 1.69 -14.79
C TYR A 211 13.83 2.00 -15.65
N SER A 212 14.07 2.39 -16.89
CA SER A 212 12.99 2.52 -17.88
C SER A 212 12.76 1.18 -18.59
N VAL A 213 11.51 0.81 -18.80
CA VAL A 213 11.11 -0.27 -19.71
C VAL A 213 10.72 0.31 -21.06
N THR A 214 11.13 -0.34 -22.16
CA THR A 214 10.69 0.00 -23.50
C THR A 214 9.54 -0.92 -23.91
N LEU A 215 8.34 -0.36 -24.08
CA LEU A 215 7.11 -1.08 -24.45
C LEU A 215 6.53 -0.45 -25.71
N GLY A 216 6.34 -1.22 -26.78
CA GLY A 216 5.77 -0.70 -28.04
C GLY A 216 6.56 0.45 -28.69
N GLY A 217 7.86 0.57 -28.38
CA GLY A 217 8.70 1.69 -28.84
C GLY A 217 8.61 2.94 -27.96
N GLU A 218 7.94 2.89 -26.82
CA GLU A 218 7.83 3.99 -25.86
C GLU A 218 8.51 3.61 -24.56
N SER A 219 9.07 4.60 -23.85
CA SER A 219 9.76 4.36 -22.57
C SER A 219 8.85 4.70 -21.40
N PHE A 220 8.80 3.81 -20.40
CA PHE A 220 8.03 3.99 -19.17
C PHE A 220 8.93 3.78 -17.96
N ILE A 221 8.68 4.48 -16.86
CA ILE A 221 9.40 4.28 -15.60
C ILE A 221 8.52 3.58 -14.58
N ASN A 222 9.04 2.48 -14.02
CA ASN A 222 8.51 1.68 -12.90
C ASN A 222 7.08 2.07 -12.46
N PRO A 223 6.00 1.48 -13.03
CA PRO A 223 4.61 1.80 -12.66
C PRO A 223 4.25 1.59 -11.18
N GLY A 224 5.03 0.75 -10.48
CA GLY A 224 4.98 0.58 -9.02
C GLY A 224 5.72 1.66 -8.23
N TRP A 225 6.34 2.63 -8.93
CA TRP A 225 7.23 3.70 -8.47
C TRP A 225 8.66 3.27 -8.12
N GLY A 226 8.94 1.98 -8.18
CA GLY A 226 10.26 1.44 -7.97
C GLY A 226 10.70 1.45 -6.51
N PHE A 227 12.01 1.48 -6.32
CA PHE A 227 12.67 1.24 -5.05
C PHE A 227 13.41 2.47 -4.55
N MET A 228 13.51 2.56 -3.22
CA MET A 228 14.54 3.35 -2.55
C MET A 228 15.86 2.54 -2.52
N GLY A 229 17.00 3.22 -2.36
CA GLY A 229 18.32 2.56 -2.21
C GLY A 229 18.40 1.60 -1.01
N THR A 230 17.50 1.75 -0.04
CA THR A 230 17.33 0.85 1.12
C THR A 230 16.51 -0.40 0.83
N LYS A 231 16.10 -0.63 -0.42
CA LYS A 231 15.22 -1.72 -0.89
C LYS A 231 13.79 -1.67 -0.36
N THR A 232 13.31 -0.50 0.05
CA THR A 232 11.89 -0.27 0.38
C THR A 232 11.16 0.32 -0.82
N SER A 233 9.82 0.24 -0.82
CA SER A 233 9.00 0.84 -1.88
C SER A 233 9.10 2.36 -1.88
N MET A 234 9.42 2.94 -3.03
CA MET A 234 9.43 4.40 -3.19
C MET A 234 8.03 4.99 -3.00
N LYS A 235 6.98 4.29 -3.46
CA LYS A 235 5.58 4.69 -3.24
C LYS A 235 5.24 4.82 -1.75
N ALA A 236 5.60 3.81 -0.95
CA ALA A 236 5.37 3.82 0.49
C ALA A 236 6.16 4.93 1.19
N TYR A 237 7.41 5.16 0.78
CA TYR A 237 8.25 6.21 1.35
C TYR A 237 7.72 7.62 1.03
N MET A 238 7.33 7.87 -0.22
CA MET A 238 6.74 9.16 -0.59
C MET A 238 5.46 9.41 0.20
N ALA A 239 4.56 8.42 0.27
CA ALA A 239 3.35 8.50 1.06
C ALA A 239 3.61 8.80 2.55
N MET A 240 4.63 8.19 3.14
CA MET A 240 5.08 8.50 4.51
C MET A 240 5.47 9.98 4.63
N MET A 241 6.29 10.49 3.72
CA MET A 241 6.73 11.89 3.74
C MET A 241 5.54 12.86 3.64
N HIS A 242 4.57 12.57 2.77
CA HIS A 242 3.34 13.35 2.64
C HIS A 242 2.50 13.30 3.92
N ALA A 243 2.33 12.13 4.53
CA ALA A 243 1.59 11.98 5.78
C ALA A 243 2.26 12.69 6.96
N MET A 244 3.60 12.64 7.05
CA MET A 244 4.36 13.38 8.07
C MET A 244 4.26 14.90 7.86
N LYS A 245 4.30 15.38 6.62
CA LYS A 245 4.04 16.80 6.31
C LYS A 245 2.64 17.21 6.74
N ALA A 246 1.63 16.41 6.42
CA ALA A 246 0.26 16.64 6.84
C ALA A 246 0.11 16.67 8.37
N ALA A 247 0.79 15.79 9.12
CA ALA A 247 0.79 15.83 10.57
C ALA A 247 1.36 17.14 11.13
N ARG A 248 2.42 17.68 10.51
CA ARG A 248 2.97 18.99 10.88
C ARG A 248 2.01 20.13 10.56
N GLU A 249 1.31 20.07 9.43
CA GLU A 249 0.27 21.06 9.08
C GLU A 249 -0.90 21.04 10.07
N LEU A 250 -1.34 19.85 10.52
CA LEU A 250 -2.34 19.75 11.58
C LEU A 250 -1.84 20.32 12.91
N ALA A 251 -0.56 20.14 13.25
CA ALA A 251 0.02 20.75 14.43
C ALA A 251 0.03 22.29 14.34
N GLN A 252 0.35 22.83 13.17
CA GLN A 252 0.29 24.28 12.91
C GLN A 252 -1.13 24.80 13.07
N PHE A 253 -2.11 24.12 12.47
CA PHE A 253 -3.54 24.42 12.65
C PHE A 253 -3.94 24.41 14.13
N ALA A 254 -3.57 23.37 14.87
CA ALA A 254 -3.89 23.21 16.28
C ALA A 254 -3.25 24.28 17.18
N SER A 255 -2.08 24.78 16.79
CA SER A 255 -1.34 25.82 17.51
C SER A 255 -1.71 27.25 17.12
N ASN A 256 -2.62 27.45 16.16
CA ASN A 256 -3.02 28.79 15.75
C ASN A 256 -3.72 29.51 16.92
N PRO A 257 -3.15 30.62 17.46
CA PRO A 257 -3.72 31.32 18.62
C PRO A 257 -5.11 31.91 18.36
N GLU A 258 -5.43 32.21 17.10
CA GLU A 258 -6.74 32.73 16.69
C GLU A 258 -7.67 31.60 16.20
N GLY A 259 -7.19 30.36 16.24
CA GLY A 259 -7.88 29.18 15.75
C GLY A 259 -8.97 28.65 16.69
N PRO A 260 -9.86 27.78 16.18
CA PRO A 260 -10.96 27.24 16.96
C PRO A 260 -10.52 26.45 18.20
N ILE A 261 -9.39 25.73 18.12
CA ILE A 261 -8.85 24.96 19.24
C ILE A 261 -8.36 25.90 20.34
N ALA A 262 -7.57 26.92 20.01
CA ALA A 262 -7.07 27.89 20.99
C ALA A 262 -8.24 28.64 21.67
N ASN A 263 -9.25 29.05 20.90
CA ASN A 263 -10.43 29.73 21.44
C ASN A 263 -11.21 28.84 22.42
N CYS A 264 -11.36 27.55 22.12
CA CYS A 264 -12.02 26.59 23.02
C CYS A 264 -11.22 26.37 24.30
N LEU A 265 -9.90 26.16 24.20
CA LEU A 265 -9.03 25.97 25.36
C LEU A 265 -9.01 27.21 26.27
N ALA A 266 -9.01 28.41 25.67
CA ALA A 266 -9.08 29.67 26.41
C ALA A 266 -10.41 29.84 27.16
N ALA A 267 -11.53 29.45 26.56
CA ALA A 267 -12.85 29.47 27.22
C ALA A 267 -12.87 28.57 28.47
N GLU A 268 -12.17 27.43 28.41
CA GLU A 268 -11.99 26.48 29.52
C GLU A 268 -10.83 26.86 30.47
N LYS A 269 -10.22 28.03 30.29
CA LYS A 269 -9.10 28.55 31.10
C LYS A 269 -7.87 27.65 31.11
N ILE A 270 -7.64 26.91 30.03
CA ILE A 270 -6.46 26.04 29.85
C ILE A 270 -5.34 26.88 29.23
N THR A 271 -4.25 27.07 29.98
CA THR A 271 -3.13 27.92 29.57
C THR A 271 -1.93 27.14 29.01
N GLU A 272 -1.83 25.84 29.33
CA GLU A 272 -0.72 24.97 28.92
C GLU A 272 -1.27 23.63 28.37
N PRO A 273 -1.85 23.63 27.16
CA PRO A 273 -2.41 22.42 26.57
C PRO A 273 -1.33 21.44 26.14
N ALA A 274 -1.56 20.15 26.38
CA ALA A 274 -0.73 19.04 25.94
C ALA A 274 -1.39 18.34 24.73
N LEU A 275 -1.44 19.04 23.61
CA LEU A 275 -2.10 18.58 22.39
C LEU A 275 -1.39 17.36 21.77
N CYS A 276 -2.16 16.33 21.41
CA CYS A 276 -1.72 15.13 20.72
C CYS A 276 -2.72 14.67 19.65
N LEU A 277 -2.26 13.84 18.72
CA LEU A 277 -3.16 13.11 17.82
C LEU A 277 -3.56 11.78 18.47
N VAL A 278 -4.85 11.43 18.37
CA VAL A 278 -5.39 10.16 18.85
C VAL A 278 -6.43 9.64 17.87
N VAL A 279 -6.71 8.33 17.91
CA VAL A 279 -7.84 7.73 17.22
C VAL A 279 -8.90 7.35 18.24
N VAL A 280 -10.14 7.80 18.04
CA VAL A 280 -11.29 7.49 18.88
C VAL A 280 -12.42 7.00 17.99
N GLU A 281 -12.87 5.76 18.19
CA GLU A 281 -13.93 5.13 17.38
C GLU A 281 -13.66 5.22 15.87
N GLY A 282 -12.43 4.89 15.46
CA GLY A 282 -11.97 5.00 14.08
C GLY A 282 -11.84 6.41 13.51
N LYS A 283 -11.94 7.47 14.32
CA LYS A 283 -11.78 8.87 13.86
C LYS A 283 -10.51 9.49 14.41
N LEU A 284 -9.78 10.19 13.54
CA LEU A 284 -8.62 10.98 13.96
C LEU A 284 -9.10 12.24 14.69
N CYS A 285 -8.59 12.46 15.88
CA CYS A 285 -8.94 13.59 16.73
C CYS A 285 -7.67 14.27 17.24
N ILE A 286 -7.78 15.56 17.54
CA ILE A 286 -6.82 16.25 18.40
C ILE A 286 -7.32 16.14 19.84
N HIS A 287 -6.47 15.72 20.75
CA HIS A 287 -6.81 15.58 22.16
C HIS A 287 -5.86 16.41 23.01
N ASP A 288 -6.41 17.10 24.01
CA ASP A 288 -5.61 17.75 25.04
C ASP A 288 -5.43 16.82 26.24
N GLY A 289 -4.19 16.34 26.45
CA GLY A 289 -3.87 15.40 27.52
C GLY A 289 -4.08 15.95 28.94
N THR A 290 -4.11 17.28 29.12
CA THR A 290 -4.30 17.90 30.45
C THR A 290 -5.77 18.05 30.82
N SER A 291 -6.61 18.53 29.90
CA SER A 291 -8.04 18.75 30.13
C SER A 291 -8.96 17.60 29.71
N LYS A 292 -8.43 16.64 28.93
CA LYS A 292 -9.18 15.56 28.29
C LYS A 292 -10.23 16.03 27.27
N ILE A 293 -10.11 17.27 26.78
CA ILE A 293 -10.97 17.77 25.71
C ILE A 293 -10.55 17.10 24.40
N LEU A 294 -11.55 16.67 23.64
CA LEU A 294 -11.39 16.05 22.34
C LEU A 294 -11.93 16.98 21.25
N PHE A 295 -11.15 17.17 20.21
CA PHE A 295 -11.49 17.93 19.01
C PHE A 295 -11.57 16.95 17.82
N PRO A 296 -12.79 16.50 17.46
CA PRO A 296 -12.97 15.66 16.28
C PRO A 296 -12.57 16.42 15.01
N LEU A 297 -11.79 15.77 14.14
CA LEU A 297 -11.50 16.29 12.81
C LEU A 297 -12.59 15.78 11.86
N MET A 298 -13.37 16.68 11.28
CA MET A 298 -14.61 16.35 10.56
C MET A 298 -14.34 15.86 9.13
N ASP A 299 -15.17 14.93 8.64
CA ASP A 299 -14.97 14.26 7.35
C ASP A 299 -15.14 15.17 6.13
N GLU A 300 -15.88 16.28 6.25
CA GLU A 300 -16.04 17.27 5.19
C GLU A 300 -14.71 17.89 4.76
N ASP A 301 -13.71 17.87 5.65
CA ASP A 301 -12.35 18.31 5.36
C ASP A 301 -11.57 17.28 4.53
N SER A 302 -11.96 16.01 4.42
CA SER A 302 -11.13 14.96 3.82
C SER A 302 -11.15 14.86 2.29
N ASN A 303 -12.13 15.48 1.63
CA ASN A 303 -12.27 15.47 0.15
C ASN A 303 -11.51 16.61 -0.55
N GLN A 304 -10.97 17.55 0.22
CA GLN A 304 -10.07 18.59 -0.28
C GLN A 304 -8.65 18.12 0.04
N GLY A 305 -7.67 18.33 -0.84
CA GLY A 305 -6.28 17.86 -0.68
C GLY A 305 -5.51 18.51 0.48
N ASN A 306 -6.10 18.58 1.66
CA ASN A 306 -5.57 19.12 2.89
C ASN A 306 -4.94 18.02 3.75
N ALA A 307 -4.44 18.44 4.91
CA ALA A 307 -3.70 17.58 5.83
C ALA A 307 -4.53 16.40 6.35
N LEU A 308 -5.80 16.63 6.75
CA LEU A 308 -6.66 15.56 7.27
C LEU A 308 -6.96 14.52 6.19
N GLY A 309 -7.37 14.97 5.00
CA GLY A 309 -7.63 14.09 3.86
C GLY A 309 -6.40 13.26 3.50
N THR A 310 -5.21 13.86 3.53
CA THR A 310 -3.95 13.15 3.29
C THR A 310 -3.74 12.04 4.31
N ILE A 311 -3.91 12.31 5.61
CA ILE A 311 -3.70 11.30 6.67
C ILE A 311 -4.76 10.19 6.59
N LYS A 312 -6.05 10.54 6.43
CA LYS A 312 -7.12 9.55 6.31
C LYS A 312 -6.94 8.65 5.10
N ASN A 313 -6.70 9.21 3.92
CA ASN A 313 -6.59 8.41 2.71
C ASN A 313 -5.31 7.56 2.67
N THR A 314 -4.27 7.97 3.39
CA THR A 314 -2.96 7.33 3.35
C THR A 314 -2.74 6.37 4.51
N VAL A 315 -2.85 6.86 5.74
CA VAL A 315 -2.50 6.14 6.98
C VAL A 315 -3.72 5.51 7.63
N LEU A 316 -4.84 6.22 7.73
CA LEU A 316 -6.01 5.77 8.47
C LEU A 316 -7.26 5.70 7.56
N PRO A 317 -7.26 4.86 6.51
CA PRO A 317 -8.43 4.73 5.64
C PRO A 317 -9.58 4.09 6.41
N ASP A 318 -10.82 4.39 6.02
CA ASP A 318 -12.01 4.01 6.79
C ASP A 318 -12.11 2.49 7.07
N TRP A 319 -11.70 1.64 6.14
CA TRP A 319 -11.66 0.19 6.35
C TRP A 319 -10.67 -0.23 7.44
N ALA A 320 -9.54 0.48 7.57
CA ALA A 320 -8.53 0.24 8.58
C ALA A 320 -8.98 0.80 9.94
N ALA A 321 -9.53 2.01 9.91
CA ALA A 321 -9.94 2.76 11.10
C ALA A 321 -11.04 2.05 11.90
N LYS A 322 -11.95 1.33 11.24
CA LYS A 322 -13.01 0.53 11.88
C LYS A 322 -12.49 -0.56 12.85
N ARG A 323 -11.19 -0.87 12.80
CA ARG A 323 -10.57 -1.87 13.68
C ARG A 323 -9.75 -1.25 14.82
N LEU A 324 -9.73 0.07 14.95
CA LEU A 324 -9.16 0.83 16.06
C LEU A 324 -10.28 1.41 16.94
#